data_AF-A0A3N5UYY9-F1
#
_entry.id   AF-A0A3N5UYY9-F1
#
_cell.length_a   1.000
_cell.length_b   1.000
_cell.length_c   1.000
_cell.angle_alpha   90.00
_cell.angle_beta   90.00
_cell.angle_gamma   90.00
#
_symmetry.space_group_name_H-M   'P 1'
#
loop_
_entity.id
_entity.type
_entity.pdbx_description
1 polymer ?
#
loop_
_entity_poly.entity_id
_entity_poly.type
_entity_poly.pdbx_seq_one_letter_code
_entity_poly.pdbx_strand_id
1 'polypeptide(L)'
;VQDKVNTLRIIARIEVMQEFHDHELLSKLEKYHIWNEKYVNMRMNYNPKKPMNALLLRIYKLSQPISMDVNPEWAGCKSWIDIEFPSKYGNQHGNINELLNQSVPVIKDKDFQKIHDNFMEIWN
;
A
#
# COMPACT_ATOMS: atom_id res chain seq x y z
N VAL A 1 14.88 -24.40 14.38
CA VAL A 1 14.48 -23.36 13.40
C VAL A 1 14.47 -22.06 14.15
N GLN A 2 15.28 -21.08 13.76
CA GLN A 2 15.44 -19.84 14.51
C GLN A 2 14.13 -19.05 14.44
N ASP A 3 13.61 -18.60 15.58
CA ASP A 3 12.40 -17.77 15.67
C ASP A 3 12.63 -16.47 14.91
N LYS A 4 12.25 -16.46 13.62
CA LYS A 4 12.35 -15.26 12.80
C LYS A 4 11.20 -14.35 13.20
N VAL A 5 11.54 -13.16 13.67
CA VAL A 5 10.58 -12.11 14.01
C VAL A 5 10.67 -11.04 12.93
N ASN A 6 9.52 -10.66 12.39
CA ASN A 6 9.36 -9.50 11.52
C ASN A 6 8.83 -8.30 12.32
N THR A 7 9.15 -7.09 11.88
CA THR A 7 8.67 -5.86 12.52
C THR A 7 7.81 -5.06 11.55
N LEU A 8 6.54 -4.88 11.89
CA LEU A 8 5.64 -3.95 11.19
C LEU A 8 5.80 -2.54 11.75
N ARG A 9 6.01 -1.57 10.87
CA ARG A 9 6.22 -0.16 11.24
C ARG A 9 5.26 0.80 10.55
N ILE A 10 4.68 0.36 9.45
CA ILE A 10 3.90 1.18 8.53
C ILE A 10 2.68 0.36 8.12
N ILE A 11 1.55 1.03 8.03
CA ILE A 11 0.31 0.50 7.45
C ILE A 11 -0.13 1.41 6.31
N ALA A 12 -0.76 0.82 5.30
CA ALA A 12 -1.27 1.53 4.14
C ALA A 12 -2.77 1.25 4.01
N ARG A 13 -3.54 2.29 3.70
CA ARG A 13 -4.94 2.19 3.31
C ARG A 13 -5.05 2.53 1.83
N ILE A 14 -5.80 1.75 1.08
CA ILE A 14 -6.19 2.12 -0.29
C ILE A 14 -7.31 3.15 -0.15
N GLU A 15 -7.08 4.37 -0.64
CA GLU A 15 -8.12 5.41 -0.69
C GLU A 15 -8.83 5.40 -2.04
N VAL A 16 -8.08 5.15 -3.12
CA VAL A 16 -8.61 5.11 -4.49
C VAL A 16 -7.96 3.96 -5.26
N MET A 17 -8.73 3.30 -6.10
CA MET A 17 -8.26 2.34 -7.10
C MET A 17 -8.90 2.69 -8.44
N GLN A 18 -8.08 2.88 -9.48
CA GLN A 18 -8.55 3.22 -10.83
C GLN A 18 -7.80 2.44 -11.91
N GLU A 19 -8.49 2.17 -13.01
CA GLU A 19 -8.00 1.37 -14.14
C GLU A 19 -7.59 2.26 -15.32
N PHE A 20 -6.30 2.32 -15.61
CA PHE A 20 -5.75 3.09 -16.72
C PHE A 20 -5.56 2.21 -17.96
N HIS A 21 -6.09 2.68 -19.08
CA HIS A 21 -5.94 2.04 -20.40
C HIS A 21 -5.01 2.80 -21.34
N ASP A 22 -4.69 4.05 -20.99
CA ASP A 22 -3.97 4.99 -21.85
C ASP A 22 -2.58 5.30 -21.29
N HIS A 23 -1.57 5.29 -22.17
CA HIS A 23 -0.18 5.55 -21.81
C HIS A 23 0.07 7.01 -21.41
N GLU A 24 -0.62 7.97 -22.04
CA GLU A 24 -0.45 9.40 -21.76
C GLU A 24 -1.09 9.78 -20.42
N LEU A 25 -2.24 9.22 -20.08
CA LEU A 25 -2.84 9.40 -18.76
C LEU A 25 -1.99 8.77 -17.67
N LEU A 26 -1.46 7.56 -17.91
CA LEU A 26 -0.64 6.85 -16.93
C LEU A 26 0.70 7.56 -16.68
N SER A 27 1.31 8.18 -17.70
CA SER A 27 2.57 8.91 -17.55
C SER A 27 2.45 10.13 -16.65
N LYS A 28 1.26 10.75 -16.55
CA LYS A 28 0.99 11.85 -15.60
C LYS A 28 1.15 11.43 -14.13
N LEU A 29 1.12 10.12 -13.83
CA LEU A 29 1.35 9.58 -12.49
C LEU A 29 2.84 9.41 -12.13
N GLU A 30 3.77 9.68 -13.04
CA GLU A 30 5.21 9.44 -12.85
C GLU A 30 5.75 10.00 -11.52
N LYS A 31 5.33 11.23 -11.17
CA LYS A 31 5.77 11.90 -9.93
C LYS A 31 5.28 11.25 -8.63
N TYR A 32 4.35 10.29 -8.71
CA TYR A 32 3.72 9.65 -7.54
C TYR A 32 4.23 8.22 -7.29
N HIS A 33 5.09 7.67 -8.14
CA HIS A 33 5.62 6.32 -7.98
C HIS A 33 7.11 6.23 -8.28
N ILE A 34 7.75 5.14 -7.87
CA ILE A 34 9.20 4.93 -8.02
C ILE A 34 9.62 4.36 -9.38
N TRP A 35 8.66 3.97 -10.22
CA TRP A 35 8.93 3.35 -11.52
C TRP A 35 9.26 4.40 -12.58
N ASN A 36 10.14 4.06 -13.50
CA ASN A 36 10.39 4.89 -14.68
C ASN A 36 9.39 4.58 -15.80
N GLU A 37 9.27 5.51 -16.74
CA GLU A 37 8.37 5.42 -17.89
C GLU A 37 8.57 4.12 -18.71
N LYS A 38 9.83 3.74 -18.97
CA LYS A 38 10.15 2.52 -19.74
C LYS A 38 9.56 1.26 -19.10
N TYR A 39 9.66 1.13 -17.77
CA TYR A 39 9.13 -0.01 -17.04
C TYR A 39 7.60 -0.04 -17.08
N VAL A 40 6.95 1.11 -16.86
CA VAL A 40 5.50 1.23 -16.89
C VAL A 40 4.93 0.87 -18.27
N ASN A 41 5.52 1.42 -19.33
CA ASN A 41 5.13 1.13 -20.71
C ASN A 41 5.33 -0.34 -21.09
N MET A 42 6.43 -0.95 -20.67
CA MET A 42 6.65 -2.39 -20.85
C MET A 42 5.54 -3.22 -20.18
N ARG A 43 5.10 -2.85 -18.97
CA ARG A 43 4.06 -3.58 -18.23
C ARG A 43 2.67 -3.41 -18.87
N MET A 44 2.35 -2.21 -19.35
CA MET A 44 1.13 -1.96 -20.15
C MET A 44 1.11 -2.81 -21.43
N ASN A 45 2.23 -2.82 -22.16
CA ASN A 45 2.34 -3.55 -23.43
C ASN A 45 2.38 -5.08 -23.29
N TYR A 46 2.68 -5.61 -22.09
CA TYR A 46 2.75 -7.06 -21.87
C TYR A 46 1.40 -7.75 -22.08
N ASN A 47 0.29 -7.11 -21.71
CA ASN A 47 -1.05 -7.60 -22.00
C ASN A 47 -2.01 -6.43 -22.26
N PRO A 48 -2.03 -5.88 -23.49
CA PRO A 48 -2.78 -4.65 -23.80
C PRO A 48 -4.29 -4.77 -23.62
N LYS A 49 -4.83 -6.00 -23.50
CA LYS A 49 -6.25 -6.23 -23.22
C LYS A 49 -6.62 -6.02 -21.74
N LYS A 50 -5.63 -5.86 -20.86
CA LYS A 50 -5.83 -5.66 -19.42
C LYS A 50 -5.39 -4.24 -19.04
N PRO A 51 -6.22 -3.49 -18.29
CA PRO A 51 -5.80 -2.18 -17.78
C PRO A 51 -4.68 -2.32 -16.76
N MET A 52 -3.97 -1.21 -16.53
CA MET A 52 -3.13 -1.04 -15.37
C MET A 52 -3.94 -0.47 -14.22
N ASN A 53 -3.93 -1.14 -13.08
CA ASN A 53 -4.54 -0.60 -11.87
C ASN A 53 -3.55 0.35 -11.18
N ALA A 54 -3.98 1.58 -10.93
CA ALA A 54 -3.28 2.53 -10.07
C ALA A 54 -4.00 2.62 -8.72
N LEU A 55 -3.24 2.51 -7.64
CA LEU A 55 -3.71 2.53 -6.26
C LEU A 55 -3.16 3.78 -5.59
N LEU A 56 -4.04 4.66 -5.12
CA LEU A 56 -3.65 5.76 -4.25
C LEU A 56 -3.68 5.28 -2.81
N LEU A 57 -2.50 5.27 -2.18
CA LEU A 57 -2.33 4.76 -0.82
C LEU A 57 -2.17 5.90 0.19
N ARG A 58 -2.92 5.84 1.27
CA ARG A 58 -2.70 6.65 2.48
C ARG A 58 -1.84 5.86 3.46
N ILE A 59 -0.62 6.36 3.68
CA ILE A 59 0.39 5.69 4.49
C ILE A 59 0.44 6.27 5.90
N TYR A 60 0.47 5.38 6.89
CA TYR A 60 0.56 5.72 8.30
C TYR A 60 1.75 5.02 8.96
N LYS A 61 2.49 5.75 9.78
CA LYS A 61 3.55 5.21 10.63
C LYS A 61 2.96 4.83 11.98
N LEU A 62 3.16 3.58 12.40
CA LEU A 62 2.76 3.12 13.72
C LEU A 62 3.59 3.84 14.79
N SER A 63 2.94 4.33 15.85
CA SER A 63 3.64 4.96 16.97
C SER A 63 4.52 3.95 17.71
N GLN A 64 4.07 2.69 17.77
CA GLN A 64 4.84 1.57 18.30
C GLN A 64 4.95 0.46 17.25
N PRO A 65 6.17 0.01 16.88
CA PRO A 65 6.34 -1.11 15.97
C PRO A 65 5.77 -2.41 16.55
N ILE A 66 5.17 -3.24 15.69
CA ILE A 66 4.59 -4.52 16.07
C ILE A 66 5.57 -5.63 15.67
N SER A 67 5.96 -6.46 16.63
CA SER A 67 6.80 -7.63 16.40
C SER A 67 5.93 -8.87 16.17
N MET A 68 6.09 -9.48 15.01
CA MET A 68 5.33 -10.66 14.61
C MET A 68 6.25 -11.84 14.39
N ASP A 69 5.89 -12.96 15.00
CA ASP A 69 6.56 -14.22 14.77
C ASP A 69 6.24 -14.69 13.35
N VAL A 70 7.26 -15.07 12.58
CA VAL A 70 7.07 -15.52 11.20
C VAL A 70 6.49 -16.92 11.24
N ASN A 71 5.22 -17.05 10.84
CA ASN A 71 4.60 -18.35 10.68
C ASN A 71 5.28 -19.10 9.51
N PRO A 72 5.76 -20.35 9.71
CA PRO A 72 6.31 -21.16 8.62
C PRO A 72 5.37 -21.29 7.41
N GLU A 73 4.05 -21.23 7.62
CA GLU A 73 3.05 -21.23 6.55
C GLU A 73 3.13 -20.00 5.64
N TRP A 74 3.73 -18.89 6.08
CA TRP A 74 3.93 -17.72 5.24
C TRP A 74 5.10 -17.88 4.26
N ALA A 75 5.90 -18.94 4.39
CA ALA A 75 7.05 -19.17 3.52
C ALA A 75 6.64 -19.49 2.07
N GLY A 76 7.59 -19.30 1.15
CA GLY A 76 7.41 -19.57 -0.28
C GLY A 76 6.87 -18.37 -1.06
N CYS A 77 6.42 -18.61 -2.29
CA CYS A 77 5.96 -17.58 -3.22
C CYS A 77 4.50 -17.17 -2.95
N LYS A 78 4.21 -16.66 -1.75
CA LYS A 78 2.89 -16.09 -1.41
C LYS A 78 2.93 -14.57 -1.60
N SER A 79 1.99 -14.04 -2.38
CA SER A 79 1.85 -12.59 -2.59
C SER A 79 0.93 -11.93 -1.55
N TRP A 80 0.08 -12.73 -0.91
CA TRP A 80 -0.86 -12.31 0.13
C TRP A 80 -0.82 -13.35 1.23
N ILE A 81 -0.73 -12.87 2.48
CA ILE A 81 -0.76 -13.70 3.68
C ILE A 81 -1.83 -13.14 4.60
N ASP A 82 -2.69 -14.01 5.09
CA ASP A 82 -3.61 -13.65 6.15
C ASP A 82 -2.83 -13.58 7.46
N ILE A 83 -2.83 -12.39 8.06
CA ILE A 83 -2.16 -12.12 9.32
C ILE A 83 -3.24 -11.96 10.39
N GLU A 84 -3.27 -12.91 11.31
CA GLU A 84 -3.98 -12.74 12.57
C GLU A 84 -3.08 -11.94 13.52
N PHE A 85 -3.53 -10.78 14.00
CA PHE A 85 -2.77 -10.01 14.96
C PHE A 85 -2.76 -10.75 16.30
N PRO A 86 -1.59 -11.07 16.86
CA PRO A 86 -1.53 -11.90 18.05
C PRO A 86 -2.12 -11.17 19.26
N SER A 87 -2.99 -11.86 19.99
CA SER A 87 -3.67 -11.38 21.20
C SER A 87 -2.73 -10.97 22.33
N LYS A 88 -1.42 -11.26 22.22
CA LYS A 88 -0.36 -10.79 23.12
C LYS A 88 -0.24 -9.26 23.18
N TYR A 89 -0.79 -8.56 22.19
CA TYR A 89 -0.96 -7.10 22.21
C TYR A 89 -2.29 -6.65 22.82
N GLY A 90 -3.04 -7.55 23.47
CA GLY A 90 -4.39 -7.32 23.99
C GLY A 90 -5.41 -7.06 22.87
N ASN A 91 -6.64 -6.68 23.24
CA ASN A 91 -7.63 -6.12 22.31
C ASN A 91 -7.22 -4.73 21.77
N GLN A 92 -5.92 -4.39 21.76
CA GLN A 92 -5.41 -3.03 21.51
C GLN A 92 -5.05 -2.82 20.03
N HIS A 93 -5.05 -3.90 19.24
CA HIS A 93 -4.80 -3.96 17.80
C HIS A 93 -5.78 -4.91 17.09
N GLY A 94 -6.88 -5.30 17.75
CA GLY A 94 -7.80 -6.34 17.27
C GLY A 94 -8.59 -5.89 16.04
N ASN A 95 -8.59 -4.59 15.74
CA ASN A 95 -9.19 -4.01 14.56
C ASN A 95 -8.22 -3.02 13.91
N ILE A 96 -8.12 -3.04 12.57
CA ILE A 96 -7.29 -2.11 11.79
C ILE A 96 -7.58 -0.64 12.10
N ASN A 97 -8.80 -0.31 12.54
CA ASN A 97 -9.17 1.03 12.98
C ASN A 97 -8.42 1.48 14.25
N GLU A 98 -8.17 0.57 15.20
CA GLU A 98 -7.40 0.88 16.40
C GLU A 98 -5.93 1.12 16.06
N LEU A 99 -5.38 0.31 15.14
CA LEU A 99 -4.03 0.50 14.61
C LEU A 99 -3.89 1.86 13.92
N LEU A 100 -4.89 2.25 13.13
CA LEU A 100 -4.94 3.56 12.50
C LEU A 100 -4.99 4.69 13.54
N ASN A 101 -5.80 4.56 14.59
CA ASN A 101 -5.89 5.56 15.67
C ASN A 101 -4.57 5.75 16.44
N GLN A 102 -3.74 4.71 16.50
CA GLN A 102 -2.42 4.74 17.15
C GLN A 102 -1.27 5.06 16.17
N SER A 103 -1.61 5.48 14.95
CA SER A 103 -0.66 5.78 13.91
C SER A 103 -0.70 7.26 13.53
N VAL A 104 0.38 7.73 12.93
CA VAL A 104 0.49 9.11 12.43
C VAL A 104 0.63 9.05 10.92
N PRO A 105 -0.17 9.80 10.15
CA PRO A 105 -0.02 9.83 8.71
C PRO A 105 1.35 10.37 8.31
N VAL A 106 1.99 9.75 7.31
CA VAL A 106 3.35 10.10 6.88
C VAL A 106 3.40 11.50 6.25
N ILE A 107 2.33 11.90 5.57
CA ILE A 107 2.13 13.27 5.08
C ILE A 107 0.84 13.84 5.66
N LYS A 108 0.75 15.16 5.85
CA LYS A 108 -0.44 15.80 6.46
C LYS A 108 -1.67 15.64 5.57
N ASP A 109 -2.86 15.64 6.17
CA ASP A 109 -4.13 15.46 5.45
C ASP A 109 -4.31 16.49 4.32
N LYS A 110 -3.98 17.75 4.58
CA LYS A 110 -4.03 18.83 3.57
C LYS A 110 -3.17 18.53 2.34
N ASP A 111 -1.98 17.97 2.55
CA ASP A 111 -1.07 17.67 1.43
C ASP A 111 -1.47 16.38 0.72
N PHE A 112 -1.97 15.40 1.46
CA PHE A 112 -2.57 14.21 0.86
C PHE A 112 -3.79 14.56 0.01
N GLN A 113 -4.67 15.46 0.48
CA GLN A 113 -5.85 15.89 -0.26
C GLN A 113 -5.46 16.51 -1.61
N LYS A 114 -4.41 17.33 -1.66
CA LYS A 114 -3.91 17.85 -2.94
C LYS A 114 -3.44 16.73 -3.87
N ILE A 115 -2.77 15.71 -3.35
CA ILE A 115 -2.33 14.56 -4.16
C ILE A 115 -3.55 13.80 -4.67
N HIS A 116 -4.53 13.57 -3.80
CA HIS A 116 -5.79 12.93 -4.13
C HIS A 116 -6.53 13.70 -5.25
N ASP A 117 -6.72 15.01 -5.11
CA ASP A 117 -7.43 15.82 -6.09
C ASP A 117 -6.72 15.81 -7.45
N ASN A 118 -5.39 15.95 -7.47
CA ASN A 118 -4.60 15.81 -8.70
C ASN A 118 -4.72 14.41 -9.32
N PHE A 119 -4.73 13.35 -8.50
CA PHE A 119 -4.90 11.98 -8.97
C PHE A 119 -6.27 11.79 -9.63
N MET A 120 -7.33 12.33 -9.01
CA MET A 120 -8.68 12.28 -9.56
C MET A 120 -8.84 13.13 -10.82
N GLU A 121 -8.15 14.27 -10.91
CA GLU A 121 -8.11 15.11 -12.12
C GLU A 121 -7.39 14.45 -13.28
N ILE A 122 -6.33 13.66 -13.03
CA ILE A 122 -5.65 12.88 -14.08
C ILE A 122 -6.58 11.80 -14.65
N TRP A 123 -7.48 11.27 -13.83
CA TRP A 123 -8.41 10.22 -14.21
C TRP A 123 -9.64 10.74 -14.98
N ASN A 124 -10.22 11.86 -14.54
CA ASN A 124 -11.40 12.47 -15.16
C ASN A 124 -11.10 13.09 -16.53
#